data_AF-A0A6V8PKV1-F1
#
_entry.id   AF-A0A6V8PKV1-F1
#
_cell.length_a   1.000
_cell.length_b   1.000
_cell.length_c   1.000
_cell.angle_alpha   90.00
_cell.angle_beta   90.00
_cell.angle_gamma   90.00
#
_symmetry.space_group_name_H-M   'P 1'
#
loop_
_entity.id
_entity.type
_entity.pdbx_description
1 polymer ?
#
loop_
_entity_poly.entity_id
_entity_poly.type
_entity_poly.pdbx_seq_one_letter_code
_entity_poly.pdbx_strand_id
1 'polypeptide(L)' 'MFVRKGLKRPTLLKVLLIFGTRPEAIEMAPVAKAIEKSPDLKGIVCVAAQHREMLDQLLKFSEKPDIDLNLTRFFGA' A
#
# COMPACT_ATOMS: atom_id res chain seq x y z
N MET A 1 -20.68 -9.21 16.31
CA MET A 1 -20.38 -8.24 17.40
C MET A 1 -18.87 -8.30 17.66
N PHE A 2 -18.08 -7.40 17.06
CA PHE A 2 -16.64 -7.33 17.36
C PHE A 2 -16.43 -6.60 18.67
N VAL A 3 -16.26 -7.35 19.76
CA VAL A 3 -15.86 -6.81 21.06
C VAL A 3 -14.40 -6.34 20.94
N ARG A 4 -14.18 -5.03 20.78
CA ARG A 4 -12.84 -4.44 20.92
C ARG A 4 -12.42 -4.53 22.39
N LYS A 5 -11.89 -5.68 22.81
CA LYS A 5 -11.12 -5.78 24.06
C LYS A 5 -9.99 -4.75 24.02
N GLY A 6 -9.74 -4.08 25.14
CA GLY A 6 -8.86 -2.92 25.29
C GLY A 6 -7.54 -3.03 24.53
N LEU A 7 -7.53 -2.45 23.32
CA LEU A 7 -6.32 -2.33 22.52
C LEU A 7 -5.48 -1.24 23.18
N LYS A 8 -4.38 -1.62 23.84
CA LYS A 8 -3.31 -0.66 24.16
C LYS A 8 -2.92 -0.02 22.82
N ARG A 9 -3.26 1.25 22.63
CA ARG A 9 -2.94 1.96 21.39
C ARG A 9 -1.41 1.98 21.28
N PRO A 10 -0.82 1.44 20.20
CA PRO A 10 0.61 1.59 20.00
C PRO A 10 0.95 3.08 19.92
N THR A 11 2.16 3.45 20.32
CA THR A 11 2.67 4.83 20.21
C THR A 11 2.66 5.34 18.78
N LEU A 12 2.65 4.45 17.79
CA LEU A 12 2.51 4.72 16.36
C LEU A 12 1.48 3.77 15.75
N LEU A 13 0.44 4.33 15.11
CA LEU A 13 -0.56 3.56 14.39
C LEU A 13 0.00 3.12 13.04
N LYS A 14 -0.01 1.82 12.78
CA LYS A 14 0.44 1.26 11.50
C LYS A 14 -0.71 1.27 10.49
N VAL A 15 -0.45 1.81 9.30
CA VAL A 15 -1.41 1.92 8.20
C VAL A 15 -0.87 1.14 7.00
N LEU A 16 -1.60 0.12 6.56
CA LEU A 16 -1.28 -0.64 5.35
C LEU A 16 -2.02 -0.04 4.16
N LEU A 17 -1.27 0.51 3.20
CA LEU A 17 -1.77 0.99 1.93
C LEU A 17 -1.67 -0.14 0.92
N ILE A 18 -2.79 -0.55 0.32
CA ILE A 18 -2.82 -1.62 -0.68
C ILE A 18 -3.36 -1.09 -2.01
N PHE A 19 -2.62 -1.33 -3.09
CA PHE A 19 -3.04 -1.02 -4.46
C PHE A 19 -2.39 -1.99 -5.47
N GLY A 20 -3.01 -2.21 -6.61
CA GLY A 20 -2.59 -3.19 -7.62
C GLY A 20 -2.47 -2.64 -9.03
N THR A 21 -2.99 -1.44 -9.30
CA THR A 21 -3.01 -0.83 -10.64
C THR A 21 -2.37 0.56 -10.66
N ARG A 22 -2.00 1.05 -11.85
CA ARG A 22 -1.41 2.38 -12.02
C ARG A 22 -2.35 3.52 -11.61
N PRO A 23 -3.64 3.54 -11.97
CA PRO A 23 -4.56 4.59 -11.50
C PRO A 23 -4.67 4.62 -9.98
N GLU A 24 -4.79 3.45 -9.32
CA GLU A 24 -4.82 3.38 -7.86
C GLU A 24 -3.55 3.94 -7.23
N ALA A 25 -2.38 3.62 -7.78
CA ALA A 25 -1.11 4.13 -7.27
C ALA A 25 -0.96 5.65 -7.42
N ILE A 26 -1.49 6.24 -8.51
CA ILE A 26 -1.53 7.71 -8.70
C ILE A 26 -2.40 8.37 -7.63
N GLU A 27 -3.59 7.81 -7.36
CA GLU A 27 -4.51 8.32 -6.33
C GLU A 27 -3.98 8.12 -4.90
N MET A 28 -3.22 7.05 -4.66
CA MET A 28 -2.67 6.72 -3.34
C MET A 28 -1.39 7.49 -2.99
N ALA A 29 -0.66 8.01 -3.99
CA ALA A 29 0.56 8.81 -3.76
C ALA A 29 0.37 9.99 -2.77
N PRO A 30 -0.66 10.87 -2.90
CA PRO A 30 -0.88 11.93 -1.92
C PRO A 30 -1.20 11.41 -0.51
N VAL A 31 -1.88 10.27 -0.40
CA VAL A 31 -2.22 9.65 0.89
C VAL A 31 -0.97 9.11 1.58
N ALA A 32 -0.10 8.40 0.84
CA ALA A 32 1.18 7.92 1.35
C ALA A 32 2.03 9.09 1.89
N LYS A 33 2.11 10.18 1.13
CA LYS A 33 2.86 11.39 1.53
C LYS A 33 2.27 12.10 2.74
N ALA A 34 0.96 12.05 2.93
CA ALA A 34 0.31 12.59 4.12
C ALA A 34 0.60 11.73 5.36
N ILE A 35 0.65 10.41 5.19
CA ILE A 35 0.99 9.46 6.26
C ILE A 35 2.44 9.61 6.70
N GLU A 36 3.40 9.74 5.77
CA GLU A 36 4.81 9.98 6.07
C GLU A 36 5.06 11.25 6.89
N LYS A 37 4.24 12.28 6.70
CA LYS A 37 4.33 13.54 7.44
C LYS A 37 3.71 13.48 8.83
N SER A 38 2.95 12.43 9.15
CA SER A 38 2.27 12.31 10.43
C SER A 38 3.19 11.65 11.45
N PRO A 39 3.48 12.30 12.60
CA PRO A 39 4.33 11.71 13.64
C PRO A 39 3.68 10.51 14.33
N ASP A 40 2.35 10.35 14.21
CA ASP A 40 1.58 9.31 14.87
C ASP A 40 1.32 8.10 13.97
N LEU A 41 1.68 8.17 12.68
CA LEU A 41 1.42 7.13 11.70
C LEU A 41 2.70 6.51 11.16
N LYS A 42 2.64 5.20 10.93
CA LYS A 42 3.64 4.46 10.16
C LYS A 42 2.96 3.85 8.94
N GLY A 43 3.26 4.40 7.76
CA GLY A 43 2.84 3.83 6.49
C GLY A 43 3.58 2.54 6.17
N ILE A 44 2.88 1.59 5.56
CA ILE A 44 3.42 0.38 4.95
C ILE A 44 2.74 0.27 3.57
N VAL A 45 3.52 0.25 2.50
CA VAL A 45 3.03 0.16 1.13
C VAL A 45 3.06 -1.31 0.67
N CYS A 46 1.91 -1.81 0.26
CA CYS A 46 1.76 -3.15 -0.28
C CYS A 46 1.19 -3.07 -1.69
N VAL A 47 1.90 -3.64 -2.66
CA VAL A 47 1.43 -3.71 -4.04
C VAL A 47 0.92 -5.12 -4.35
N ALA A 48 -0.28 -5.21 -4.91
CA ALA A 48 -0.82 -6.47 -5.41
C ALA A 48 -0.26 -6.83 -6.79
N ALA A 49 0.23 -5.84 -7.56
CA ALA A 49 0.81 -6.00 -8.89
C ALA A 49 -0.11 -6.68 -9.93
N GLN A 50 -1.40 -6.28 -9.97
CA GLN A 50 -2.37 -6.78 -10.95
C GLN A 50 -2.02 -6.36 -12.39
N HIS A 51 -1.48 -5.15 -12.56
CA HIS A 51 -0.97 -4.64 -13.84
C HIS A 51 0.53 -4.32 -13.74
N ARG A 52 1.36 -5.37 -13.62
CA ARG A 52 2.80 -5.29 -13.28
C ARG A 52 3.59 -4.30 -14.15
N GLU A 53 3.50 -4.43 -15.47
CA GLU A 53 4.30 -3.60 -16.38
C GLU A 53 4.00 -2.10 -16.24
N MET A 54 2.72 -1.73 -16.17
CA MET A 54 2.30 -0.34 -16.01
C MET A 54 2.59 0.20 -14.62
N LEU A 55 2.47 -0.65 -13.60
CA LEU A 55 2.75 -0.28 -12.22
C LEU A 55 4.26 -0.09 -12.02
N ASP A 56 5.10 -0.96 -12.58
CA ASP A 56 6.55 -0.86 -12.48
C ASP A 56 7.09 0.41 -13.14
N GLN A 57 6.46 0.88 -14.23
CA GLN A 57 6.79 2.19 -14.82
C GLN A 57 6.58 3.34 -13.83
N LEU A 58 5.53 3.27 -13.01
CA LEU A 58 5.26 4.26 -11.98
C LEU A 58 6.20 4.09 -10.78
N LEU A 59 6.41 2.85 -10.33
CA LEU A 59 7.27 2.51 -9.19
C LEU A 59 8.75 2.82 -9.42
N LYS A 60 9.22 2.87 -10.69
CA LYS A 60 10.58 3.32 -11.02
C LYS A 60 10.87 4.76 -10.61
N PHE A 61 9.84 5.59 -10.47
CA PHE A 61 9.95 6.99 -10.06
C PHE A 61 9.55 7.21 -8.60
N SER A 62 9.21 6.16 -7.85
CA SER A 62 8.86 6.21 -6.43
C SER A 62 9.77 5.32 -5.59
N GLU A 63 9.56 5.34 -4.28
CA GLU A 63 10.19 4.37 -3.39
C GLU A 63 9.65 2.96 -3.66
N LYS A 64 10.47 1.94 -3.37
CA LYS A 64 10.07 0.54 -3.49
C LYS A 64 8.96 0.25 -2.48
N PRO A 65 7.92 -0.52 -2.85
CA PRO A 65 6.91 -0.93 -1.89
C PRO A 65 7.52 -1.83 -0.81
N ASP A 66 7.04 -1.71 0.43
CA ASP A 66 7.44 -2.58 1.54
C ASP A 66 7.07 -4.05 1.27
N ILE A 67 5.96 -4.27 0.59
CA ILE A 67 5.41 -5.59 0.28
C ILE A 67 4.99 -5.62 -1.19
N ASP A 68 5.38 -6.68 -1.90
CA ASP A 68 4.93 -6.96 -3.26
C ASP A 68 4.36 -8.38 -3.30
N LEU A 69 3.04 -8.48 -3.47
CA LEU A 69 2.34 -9.77 -3.48
C LEU A 69 2.47 -10.49 -4.82
N ASN A 70 2.88 -9.79 -5.88
CA ASN A 70 3.06 -10.32 -7.23
C ASN A 70 1.88 -11.19 -7.73
N LEU A 71 0.65 -10.74 -7.50
CA LEU A 71 -0.58 -11.48 -7.81
C LEU A 71 -0.99 -11.26 -9.27
N THR A 72 -0.17 -11.72 -10.22
CA THR A 72 -0.56 -11.74 -11.64
C THR A 72 -1.19 -13.11 -11.96
N ARG A 73 -2.50 -13.13 -12.26
CA ARG A 73 -3.22 -14.34 -12.68
C ARG A 73 -3.11 -14.47 -14.20
N PHE A 74 -2.35 -15.43 -14.70
CA PHE A 74 -2.46 -15.87 -16.09
C PHE A 74 -3.74 -16.71 -16.23
N PHE A 75 -4.78 -16.16 -16.87
CA PHE A 75 -5.84 -16.98 -17.44
C PHE A 75 -5.31 -17.50 -18.79
N GLY A 76 -4.65 -18.66 -18.75
CA GLY A 76 -4.21 -19.34 -19.96
C GLY A 76 -5.41 -19.81 -20.78
N ALA A 77 -5.43 -19.42 -22.05
CA ALA A 77 -6.03 -20.17 -23.15
C ALA A 77 -4.88 -20.81 -23.94
#